data_AF-A0A653QS48-F1
#
_entry.id   AF-A0A653QS48-F1
#
_cell.length_a   1.000
_cell.length_b   1.000
_cell.length_c   1.000
_cell.angle_alpha   90.00
_cell.angle_beta   90.00
_cell.angle_gamma   90.00
#
_symmetry.space_group_name_H-M   'P 1'
#
loop_
_entity.id
_entity.type
_entity.pdbx_description
1 polymer ?
#
loop_
_entity_poly.entity_id
_entity_poly.type
_entity_poly.pdbx_seq_one_letter_code
_entity_poly.pdbx_strand_id
1 'polypeptide(L)'
;MTPDAADGVKRSFPTPPHGAGVEIDPPDSSHVPARERRASPLGGRKPVTAELAQFQTPDEHAMDDILPVDLATVRLLIVGVNPGLWTAAVNAPFARPGNRFWPSLNRAGLTDHTVDASRGLSVPDEQQLLGRGIALTNLVGRATARADELTPSELRDGGRRVIERVHEMRPDAVAVAGITAFRTAFGLPKSKLGRQETGTVVGWPEDVALWVVPQPSGLNAHETIDTLAAKWREVWDSLPAE
;
A
#
# COMPACT_ATOMS: atom_id res chain seq x y z
N MET A 1 -35.63 9.86 -68.58
CA MET A 1 -35.68 11.30 -68.24
C MET A 1 -36.59 11.41 -67.02
N THR A 2 -36.09 12.01 -65.93
CA THR A 2 -36.68 12.15 -64.57
C THR A 2 -38.18 12.53 -64.52
N PRO A 3 -38.85 12.57 -63.34
CA PRO A 3 -38.81 11.72 -62.13
C PRO A 3 -40.25 11.30 -61.70
N ASP A 4 -40.43 10.49 -60.65
CA ASP A 4 -41.62 10.67 -59.80
C ASP A 4 -41.33 10.34 -58.34
N ALA A 5 -41.98 11.10 -57.47
CA ALA A 5 -41.64 11.35 -56.09
C ALA A 5 -42.40 10.46 -55.10
N ALA A 6 -41.79 10.35 -53.92
CA ALA A 6 -42.37 10.18 -52.59
C ALA A 6 -43.40 9.06 -52.34
N ASP A 7 -43.06 8.19 -51.39
CA ASP A 7 -43.86 8.25 -50.17
C ASP A 7 -43.06 7.84 -48.92
N GLY A 8 -43.17 8.67 -47.89
CA GLY A 8 -42.45 8.56 -46.64
C GLY A 8 -43.26 7.78 -45.61
N VAL A 9 -42.70 6.70 -45.08
CA VAL A 9 -43.14 6.12 -43.81
C VAL A 9 -42.02 6.28 -42.79
N LYS A 10 -42.14 7.33 -41.98
CA LYS A 10 -41.35 7.54 -40.76
C LYS A 10 -41.68 6.40 -39.78
N ARG A 11 -40.77 5.44 -39.61
CA ARG A 11 -40.82 4.53 -38.46
C ARG A 11 -40.36 5.29 -37.23
N SER A 12 -41.32 5.66 -36.39
CA SER A 12 -41.10 6.24 -35.07
C SER A 12 -40.45 5.18 -34.17
N PHE A 13 -39.20 5.39 -33.78
CA PHE A 13 -38.58 4.65 -32.69
C PHE A 13 -39.00 5.32 -31.37
N PRO A 14 -39.44 4.57 -30.35
CA PRO A 14 -39.80 5.16 -29.06
C PRO A 14 -38.56 5.77 -28.42
N THR A 15 -38.69 7.00 -27.96
CA THR A 15 -37.72 7.71 -27.14
C THR A 15 -37.54 6.94 -25.81
N PRO A 16 -36.32 6.62 -25.38
CA PRO A 16 -36.12 6.02 -24.06
C PRO A 16 -36.52 7.02 -22.98
N PRO A 17 -37.11 6.57 -21.86
CA PRO A 17 -37.51 7.48 -20.79
C PRO A 17 -36.28 8.20 -20.21
N HIS A 18 -36.37 9.52 -20.19
CA HIS A 18 -35.53 10.35 -19.32
C HIS A 18 -35.94 10.10 -17.87
N GLY A 19 -34.95 9.76 -17.02
CA GLY A 19 -35.09 9.81 -15.57
C GLY A 19 -34.92 8.46 -14.88
N ALA A 20 -33.70 8.18 -14.46
CA ALA A 20 -33.32 8.41 -13.08
C ALA A 20 -31.79 8.51 -13.09
N GLY A 21 -31.24 9.61 -12.57
CA GLY A 21 -29.85 9.59 -12.17
C GLY A 21 -29.72 8.43 -11.19
N VAL A 22 -28.97 7.39 -11.56
CA VAL A 22 -28.40 6.53 -10.53
C VAL A 22 -27.45 7.47 -9.83
N GLU A 23 -27.92 8.03 -8.73
CA GLU A 23 -27.06 8.61 -7.71
C GLU A 23 -26.14 7.45 -7.34
N ILE A 24 -24.96 7.44 -7.96
CA ILE A 24 -23.89 6.57 -7.53
C ILE A 24 -23.54 7.17 -6.18
N ASP A 25 -24.05 6.56 -5.11
CA ASP A 25 -23.61 6.87 -3.77
C ASP A 25 -22.08 6.95 -3.84
N PRO A 26 -21.45 8.02 -3.30
CA PRO A 26 -20.00 8.05 -3.20
C PRO A 26 -19.59 6.72 -2.55
N PRO A 27 -18.54 6.05 -3.08
CA PRO A 27 -18.13 4.76 -2.54
C PRO A 27 -18.07 4.89 -1.04
N ASP A 28 -18.76 3.98 -0.35
CA ASP A 28 -18.80 3.90 1.11
C ASP A 28 -17.37 4.12 1.59
N SER A 29 -17.16 5.30 2.14
CA SER A 29 -15.95 5.67 2.84
C SER A 29 -15.94 4.77 4.05
N SER A 30 -15.54 3.52 3.85
CA SER A 30 -15.07 2.64 4.89
C SER A 30 -13.73 3.22 5.32
N HIS A 31 -13.84 4.38 5.99
CA HIS A 31 -12.94 4.87 6.98
C HIS A 31 -12.55 3.63 7.76
N VAL A 32 -11.30 3.20 7.63
CA VAL A 32 -10.73 2.28 8.60
C VAL A 32 -10.20 3.20 9.68
N PRO A 33 -10.99 3.57 10.72
CA PRO A 33 -10.41 4.22 11.88
C PRO A 33 -9.29 3.32 12.38
N ALA A 34 -8.28 3.88 13.03
CA ALA A 34 -7.25 3.07 13.67
C ALA A 34 -7.93 2.08 14.62
N ARG A 35 -7.99 0.81 14.19
CA ARG A 35 -8.53 -0.27 14.98
C ARG A 35 -7.36 -0.91 15.70
N GLU A 36 -7.60 -1.32 16.93
CA GLU A 36 -6.65 -2.16 17.64
C GLU A 36 -6.30 -3.36 16.74
N ARG A 37 -5.01 -3.57 16.51
CA ARG A 37 -4.54 -4.62 15.61
C ARG A 37 -4.90 -5.99 16.20
N ARG A 38 -5.37 -6.89 15.36
CA ARG A 38 -5.71 -8.25 15.76
C ARG A 38 -4.46 -8.97 16.25
N ALA A 39 -4.61 -9.79 17.28
CA ALA A 39 -3.55 -10.71 17.67
C ALA A 39 -3.15 -11.62 16.49
N SER A 40 -1.89 -12.06 16.49
CA SER A 40 -1.39 -13.06 15.53
C SER A 40 -2.37 -14.24 15.42
N PRO A 41 -2.84 -14.60 14.21
CA PRO A 41 -3.70 -15.77 14.01
C PRO A 41 -3.11 -17.08 14.55
N LEU A 42 -1.78 -17.13 14.67
CA LEU A 42 -1.05 -18.27 15.23
C LEU A 42 -0.71 -18.12 16.73
N GLY A 43 -1.21 -17.10 17.42
CA GLY A 43 -1.04 -16.93 18.87
C GLY A 43 0.41 -16.74 19.29
N GLY A 44 1.22 -16.04 18.49
CA GLY A 44 2.62 -15.73 18.84
C GLY A 44 3.63 -16.83 18.54
N ARG A 45 3.24 -17.93 17.88
CA ARG A 45 4.18 -18.92 17.36
C ARG A 45 4.62 -18.56 15.93
N LYS A 46 5.77 -19.09 15.52
CA LYS A 46 6.23 -19.00 14.14
C LYS A 46 5.38 -19.94 13.25
N PRO A 47 5.01 -19.52 12.04
CA PRO A 47 4.50 -20.41 11.02
C PRO A 47 5.48 -21.55 10.70
N VAL A 48 4.95 -22.71 10.34
CA VAL A 48 5.71 -23.78 9.67
C VAL A 48 5.40 -23.78 8.17
N THR A 49 6.33 -24.24 7.33
CA THR A 49 6.13 -24.16 5.86
C THR A 49 4.86 -24.86 5.38
N ALA A 50 4.50 -25.99 5.99
CA ALA A 50 3.36 -26.81 5.58
C ALA A 50 1.99 -26.13 5.75
N GLU A 51 1.86 -25.13 6.62
CA GLU A 51 0.58 -24.44 6.87
C GLU A 51 0.48 -23.10 6.13
N LEU A 52 1.56 -22.58 5.53
CA LEU A 52 1.55 -21.24 4.93
C LEU A 52 0.51 -21.08 3.82
N ALA A 53 0.27 -22.13 3.03
CA ALA A 53 -0.68 -22.11 1.92
C ALA A 53 -2.11 -21.78 2.38
N GLN A 54 -2.47 -22.08 3.64
CA GLN A 54 -3.81 -21.77 4.18
C GLN A 54 -4.04 -20.26 4.39
N PHE A 55 -2.98 -19.46 4.42
CA PHE A 55 -3.03 -18.01 4.56
C PHE A 55 -3.07 -17.27 3.23
N GLN A 56 -3.12 -18.00 2.11
CA GLN A 56 -3.43 -17.40 0.82
C GLN A 56 -4.93 -17.12 0.78
N THR A 57 -5.30 -15.87 0.59
CA THR A 57 -6.69 -15.43 0.68
C THR A 57 -6.96 -14.29 -0.29
N PRO A 58 -8.16 -14.21 -0.90
CA PRO A 58 -8.58 -13.04 -1.64
C PRO A 58 -9.05 -11.89 -0.72
N ASP A 59 -9.19 -12.13 0.58
CA ASP A 59 -9.58 -11.12 1.58
C ASP A 59 -8.59 -9.94 1.58
N GLU A 60 -9.07 -8.73 1.30
CA GLU A 60 -8.27 -7.51 1.31
C GLU A 60 -7.82 -7.09 2.73
N HIS A 61 -8.31 -7.75 3.78
CA HIS A 61 -7.91 -7.52 5.17
C HIS A 61 -7.07 -8.66 5.74
N ALA A 62 -6.21 -9.28 4.90
CA ALA A 62 -5.34 -10.39 5.31
C ALA A 62 -4.27 -9.98 6.35
N MET A 63 -3.99 -8.69 6.50
CA MET A 63 -3.13 -8.11 7.53
C MET A 63 -3.71 -6.74 7.93
N ASP A 64 -3.60 -6.39 9.20
CA ASP A 64 -3.96 -5.05 9.68
C ASP A 64 -2.83 -4.04 9.40
N ASP A 65 -3.21 -2.86 8.92
CA ASP A 65 -2.34 -1.71 8.83
C ASP A 65 -1.85 -1.26 10.22
N ILE A 66 -0.73 -0.54 10.27
CA ILE A 66 -0.23 0.12 11.48
C ILE A 66 -0.47 1.60 11.33
N LEU A 67 -1.49 2.11 12.02
CA LEU A 67 -1.95 3.49 11.89
C LEU A 67 -2.24 4.06 13.29
N PRO A 68 -1.92 5.34 13.54
CA PRO A 68 -2.27 6.00 14.79
C PRO A 68 -3.78 6.31 14.83
N VAL A 69 -4.35 6.47 16.02
CA VAL A 69 -5.74 6.93 16.19
C VAL A 69 -5.95 8.30 15.57
N ASP A 70 -5.00 9.21 15.77
CA ASP A 70 -4.95 10.50 15.11
C ASP A 70 -4.06 10.43 13.87
N LEU A 71 -4.70 10.38 12.70
CA LEU A 71 -4.03 10.28 11.41
C LEU A 71 -3.15 11.48 11.07
N ALA A 72 -3.39 12.66 11.67
CA ALA A 72 -2.58 13.85 11.43
C ALA A 72 -1.17 13.75 12.05
N THR A 73 -0.94 12.76 12.92
CA THR A 73 0.38 12.50 13.54
C THR A 73 1.34 11.72 12.65
N VAL A 74 0.87 11.24 11.49
CA VAL A 74 1.72 10.47 10.57
C VAL A 74 2.71 11.40 9.87
N ARG A 75 4.00 11.14 10.05
CA ARG A 75 5.10 11.82 9.34
C ARG A 75 5.57 11.01 8.14
N LEU A 76 5.70 9.69 8.32
CA LEU A 76 6.11 8.77 7.27
C LEU A 76 5.10 7.63 7.12
N LEU A 77 4.46 7.55 5.96
CA LEU A 77 3.67 6.38 5.57
C LEU A 77 4.53 5.43 4.71
N ILE A 78 4.84 4.25 5.25
CA ILE A 78 5.52 3.19 4.49
C ILE A 78 4.46 2.31 3.83
N VAL A 79 4.59 2.11 2.52
CA VAL A 79 3.64 1.32 1.72
C VAL A 79 4.36 0.08 1.16
N GLY A 80 3.98 -1.09 1.66
CA GLY A 80 4.38 -2.37 1.08
C GLY A 80 3.58 -2.71 -0.18
N VAL A 81 3.95 -3.81 -0.85
CA VAL A 81 3.22 -4.27 -2.05
C VAL A 81 1.95 -5.00 -1.62
N ASN A 82 2.10 -6.13 -0.94
CA ASN A 82 1.02 -6.92 -0.36
C ASN A 82 1.59 -7.85 0.72
N PRO A 83 0.75 -8.35 1.65
CA PRO A 83 1.21 -9.29 2.64
C PRO A 83 1.62 -10.62 1.99
N GLY A 84 2.84 -11.09 2.30
CA GLY A 84 3.21 -12.48 2.03
C GLY A 84 2.52 -13.42 3.00
N LEU A 85 2.44 -14.72 2.66
CA LEU A 85 1.76 -15.73 3.50
C LEU A 85 2.23 -15.75 4.96
N TRP A 86 3.54 -15.58 5.22
CA TRP A 86 4.05 -15.50 6.59
C TRP A 86 3.54 -14.26 7.34
N THR A 87 3.48 -13.12 6.65
CA THR A 87 2.99 -11.86 7.20
C THR A 87 1.51 -11.94 7.55
N ALA A 88 0.69 -12.54 6.68
CA ALA A 88 -0.72 -12.81 6.98
C ALA A 88 -0.88 -13.78 8.15
N ALA A 89 -0.06 -14.84 8.19
CA ALA A 89 -0.12 -15.86 9.23
C ALA A 89 0.13 -15.31 10.64
N VAL A 90 0.95 -14.27 10.77
CA VAL A 90 1.28 -13.70 12.09
C VAL A 90 0.71 -12.31 12.32
N ASN A 91 -0.02 -11.77 11.34
CA ASN A 91 -0.48 -10.39 11.31
C ASN A 91 0.65 -9.41 11.68
N ALA A 92 1.73 -9.37 10.89
CA ALA A 92 2.79 -8.38 11.06
C ALA A 92 3.53 -8.07 9.75
N PRO A 93 3.80 -6.79 9.45
CA PRO A 93 4.41 -6.42 8.18
C PRO A 93 5.85 -6.92 8.11
N PHE A 94 6.25 -7.36 6.92
CA PHE A 94 7.61 -7.82 6.62
C PHE A 94 8.13 -8.93 7.56
N ALA A 95 7.24 -9.77 8.10
CA ALA A 95 7.53 -10.74 9.16
C ALA A 95 8.35 -11.97 8.74
N ARG A 96 8.40 -12.27 7.43
CA ARG A 96 9.09 -13.48 6.95
C ARG A 96 10.57 -13.45 7.35
N PRO A 97 11.11 -14.51 7.97
CA PRO A 97 12.54 -14.63 8.23
C PRO A 97 13.39 -14.38 6.97
N GLY A 98 14.44 -13.58 7.12
CA GLY A 98 15.30 -13.13 6.02
C GLY A 98 14.79 -11.92 5.24
N ASN A 99 13.59 -11.40 5.54
CA ASN A 99 13.22 -10.04 5.11
C ASN A 99 14.09 -9.03 5.87
N ARG A 100 14.68 -8.07 5.15
CA ARG A 100 15.65 -7.12 5.71
C ARG A 100 15.02 -5.83 6.21
N PHE A 101 13.69 -5.68 6.13
CA PHE A 101 12.98 -4.47 6.53
C PHE A 101 13.34 -4.05 7.96
N TRP A 102 13.01 -4.87 8.96
CA TRP A 102 13.22 -4.53 10.37
C TRP A 102 14.70 -4.30 10.73
N PRO A 103 15.66 -5.16 10.32
CA PRO A 103 17.08 -4.87 10.53
C PRO A 103 17.53 -3.57 9.86
N SER A 104 17.06 -3.28 8.64
CA SER A 104 17.42 -2.05 7.94
C SER A 104 16.81 -0.80 8.57
N LEU A 105 15.60 -0.91 9.13
CA LEU A 105 14.91 0.20 9.80
C LEU A 105 15.60 0.55 11.12
N ASN A 106 16.01 -0.45 11.90
CA ASN A 106 16.83 -0.25 13.09
C ASN A 106 18.20 0.33 12.72
N ARG A 107 18.88 -0.26 11.72
CA ARG A 107 20.20 0.21 11.27
C ARG A 107 20.16 1.65 10.75
N ALA A 108 19.02 2.04 10.18
CA ALA A 108 18.73 3.40 9.78
C ALA A 108 18.40 4.30 10.96
N GLY A 109 18.22 3.79 12.19
CA GLY A 109 17.89 4.56 13.39
C GLY A 109 16.43 5.02 13.48
N LEU A 110 15.52 4.33 12.78
CA LEU A 110 14.07 4.59 12.83
C LEU A 110 13.35 3.74 13.90
N THR A 111 14.05 2.77 14.49
CA THR A 111 13.62 1.97 15.65
C THR A 111 14.76 1.83 16.65
N ASP A 112 14.46 1.76 17.96
CA ASP A 112 15.50 1.72 19.00
C ASP A 112 16.22 0.37 19.06
N HIS A 113 15.53 -0.68 18.62
CA HIS A 113 16.07 -2.03 18.51
C HIS A 113 15.55 -2.72 17.24
N THR A 114 16.15 -3.85 16.87
CA THR A 114 15.64 -4.66 15.74
C THR A 114 14.37 -5.39 16.19
N VAL A 115 13.25 -5.05 15.57
CA VAL A 115 11.94 -5.67 15.82
C VAL A 115 11.92 -7.10 15.28
N ASP A 116 11.49 -8.06 16.11
CA ASP A 116 11.19 -9.44 15.67
C ASP A 116 9.70 -9.60 15.37
N ALA A 117 9.29 -9.30 14.14
CA ALA A 117 7.92 -9.47 13.69
C ALA A 117 7.56 -10.93 13.32
N SER A 118 8.50 -11.89 13.43
CA SER A 118 8.32 -13.23 12.86
C SER A 118 7.24 -14.09 13.53
N ARG A 119 6.72 -13.63 14.66
CA ARG A 119 5.65 -14.24 15.47
C ARG A 119 4.41 -13.35 15.60
N GLY A 120 4.47 -12.15 15.04
CA GLY A 120 3.52 -11.06 15.28
C GLY A 120 4.29 -9.81 15.68
N LEU A 121 3.63 -8.66 15.63
CA LEU A 121 4.21 -7.39 16.08
C LEU A 121 3.77 -7.14 17.52
N SER A 122 4.72 -6.87 18.41
CA SER A 122 4.40 -6.58 19.80
C SER A 122 3.79 -5.18 19.95
N VAL A 123 2.98 -4.97 20.99
CA VAL A 123 2.40 -3.66 21.28
C VAL A 123 3.50 -2.59 21.49
N PRO A 124 4.58 -2.84 22.26
CA PRO A 124 5.68 -1.86 22.37
C PRO A 124 6.34 -1.50 21.03
N ASP A 125 6.55 -2.47 20.15
CA ASP A 125 7.16 -2.21 18.82
C ASP A 125 6.24 -1.36 17.94
N GLU A 126 4.94 -1.64 17.97
CA GLU A 126 3.93 -0.86 17.29
C GLU A 126 3.88 0.58 17.81
N GLN A 127 3.84 0.76 19.13
CA GLN A 127 3.77 2.08 19.76
C GLN A 127 5.04 2.90 19.51
N GLN A 128 6.22 2.27 19.42
CA GLN A 128 7.45 2.97 19.07
C GLN A 128 7.41 3.53 17.65
N LEU A 129 6.82 2.81 16.69
CA LEU A 129 6.67 3.31 15.31
C LEU A 129 5.69 4.49 15.28
N LEU A 130 4.51 4.30 15.87
CA LEU A 130 3.46 5.31 15.91
C LEU A 130 3.90 6.56 16.67
N GLY A 131 4.61 6.40 17.79
CA GLY A 131 5.17 7.50 18.57
C GLY A 131 6.26 8.30 17.84
N ARG A 132 6.85 7.74 16.78
CA ARG A 132 7.74 8.42 15.84
C ARG A 132 7.00 8.97 14.61
N GLY A 133 5.68 8.81 14.53
CA GLY A 133 4.89 9.19 13.34
C GLY A 133 5.12 8.27 12.14
N ILE A 134 5.56 7.02 12.35
CA ILE A 134 5.76 6.04 11.29
C ILE A 134 4.53 5.12 11.21
N ALA A 135 3.82 5.17 10.08
CA ALA A 135 2.68 4.32 9.78
C ALA A 135 3.01 3.33 8.65
N LEU A 136 2.28 2.21 8.58
CA LEU A 136 2.48 1.17 7.57
C LEU A 136 1.16 0.69 6.96
N THR A 137 1.15 0.53 5.63
CA THR A 137 0.06 -0.09 4.87
C THR A 137 0.59 -0.86 3.66
N ASN A 138 -0.28 -1.38 2.79
CA ASN A 138 0.07 -2.01 1.51
C ASN A 138 -0.75 -1.46 0.34
N LEU A 139 -0.22 -1.54 -0.87
CA LEU A 139 -0.98 -1.26 -2.10
C LEU A 139 -2.16 -2.24 -2.24
N VAL A 140 -1.92 -3.53 -2.00
CA VAL A 140 -2.92 -4.59 -2.11
C VAL A 140 -3.00 -5.35 -0.79
N GLY A 141 -4.21 -5.48 -0.27
CA GLY A 141 -4.42 -6.06 1.06
C GLY A 141 -4.46 -7.59 1.11
N ARG A 142 -4.75 -8.25 -0.03
CA ARG A 142 -4.81 -9.72 -0.09
C ARG A 142 -3.44 -10.39 0.00
N ALA A 143 -3.40 -11.57 0.59
CA ALA A 143 -2.16 -12.31 0.80
C ALA A 143 -1.84 -13.27 -0.36
N THR A 144 -0.58 -13.26 -0.81
CA THR A 144 -0.09 -14.16 -1.86
C THR A 144 1.23 -14.82 -1.48
N ALA A 145 1.56 -15.94 -2.16
CA ALA A 145 2.87 -16.58 -1.99
C ALA A 145 3.97 -15.73 -2.66
N ARG A 146 3.65 -15.12 -3.79
CA ARG A 146 4.55 -14.30 -4.59
C ARG A 146 3.86 -13.00 -5.03
N ALA A 147 4.65 -11.93 -5.09
CA ALA A 147 4.15 -10.62 -5.53
C ALA A 147 3.73 -10.59 -7.02
N ASP A 148 4.23 -11.51 -7.85
CA ASP A 148 3.87 -11.63 -9.27
C ASP A 148 2.50 -12.29 -9.51
N GLU A 149 1.82 -12.74 -8.46
CA GLU A 149 0.42 -13.18 -8.49
C GLU A 149 -0.58 -12.00 -8.48
N LEU A 150 -0.09 -10.77 -8.28
CA LEU A 150 -0.92 -9.57 -8.33
C LEU A 150 -1.10 -9.13 -9.78
N THR A 151 -2.35 -8.86 -10.16
CA THR A 151 -2.66 -8.32 -11.48
C THR A 151 -2.29 -6.83 -11.55
N PRO A 152 -2.03 -6.30 -12.76
CA PRO A 152 -1.83 -4.86 -12.94
C PRO A 152 -3.02 -4.00 -12.51
N SER A 153 -4.26 -4.54 -12.56
CA SER A 153 -5.44 -3.80 -12.10
C SER A 153 -5.40 -3.60 -10.60
N GLU A 154 -5.16 -4.67 -9.84
CA GLU A 154 -5.09 -4.60 -8.38
C GLU A 154 -4.04 -3.61 -7.90
N LEU A 155 -2.89 -3.54 -8.58
CA LEU A 155 -1.85 -2.55 -8.28
C LEU A 155 -2.30 -1.12 -8.56
N ARG A 156 -2.99 -0.87 -9.68
CA ARG A 156 -3.54 0.47 -10.00
C ARG A 156 -4.64 0.88 -9.04
N ASP A 157 -5.47 -0.07 -8.64
CA ASP A 157 -6.55 0.15 -7.67
C ASP A 157 -5.95 0.47 -6.29
N GLY A 158 -4.90 -0.26 -5.91
CA GLY A 158 -4.08 0.05 -4.74
C GLY A 158 -3.44 1.43 -4.77
N GLY A 159 -2.91 1.85 -5.92
CA GLY A 159 -2.36 3.19 -6.11
C GLY A 159 -3.42 4.29 -5.85
N ARG A 160 -4.65 4.10 -6.32
CA ARG A 160 -5.76 5.05 -6.07
C ARG A 160 -6.13 5.11 -4.58
N ARG A 161 -6.25 3.97 -3.91
CA ARG A 161 -6.51 3.91 -2.46
C ARG A 161 -5.41 4.59 -1.62
N VAL A 162 -4.14 4.43 -2.03
CA VAL A 162 -3.04 5.14 -1.37
C VAL A 162 -3.17 6.65 -1.54
N ILE A 163 -3.55 7.13 -2.73
CA ILE A 163 -3.79 8.56 -2.95
C ILE A 163 -4.90 9.08 -2.04
N GLU A 164 -6.04 8.38 -1.95
CA GLU A 164 -7.14 8.73 -1.05
C GLU A 164 -6.65 8.84 0.40
N ARG A 165 -5.91 7.83 0.86
CA ARG A 165 -5.34 7.78 2.21
C ARG A 165 -4.35 8.92 2.49
N VAL A 166 -3.59 9.34 1.48
CA VAL A 166 -2.64 10.46 1.60
C VAL A 166 -3.36 11.80 1.70
N HIS A 167 -4.51 11.97 1.04
CA HIS A 167 -5.35 13.16 1.23
C HIS A 167 -5.93 13.24 2.64
N GLU A 168 -6.28 12.11 3.23
CA GLU A 168 -6.80 12.05 4.61
C GLU A 168 -5.71 12.29 5.66
N MET A 169 -4.56 11.60 5.52
CA MET A 169 -3.49 11.60 6.52
C MET A 169 -2.55 12.80 6.42
N ARG A 170 -2.35 13.32 5.19
CA ARG A 170 -1.42 14.42 4.89
C ARG A 170 -0.02 14.21 5.51
N PRO A 171 0.62 13.04 5.34
CA PRO A 171 1.93 12.79 5.95
C PRO A 171 3.01 13.65 5.29
N ASP A 172 4.12 13.90 5.99
CA ASP A 172 5.27 14.60 5.39
C ASP A 172 5.84 13.84 4.18
N ALA A 173 5.87 12.51 4.25
CA ALA A 173 6.27 11.66 3.15
C ALA A 173 5.57 10.30 3.08
N VAL A 174 5.51 9.75 1.87
CA VAL A 174 5.17 8.35 1.59
C VAL A 174 6.37 7.64 0.96
N ALA A 175 6.69 6.45 1.46
CA ALA A 175 7.74 5.59 0.90
C ALA A 175 7.17 4.23 0.46
N VAL A 176 7.14 4.00 -0.86
CA VAL A 176 6.67 2.74 -1.45
C VAL A 176 7.83 1.76 -1.59
N ALA A 177 7.74 0.60 -0.93
CA ALA A 177 8.78 -0.43 -0.92
C ALA A 177 8.61 -1.42 -2.08
N GLY A 178 9.18 -1.08 -3.24
CA GLY A 178 9.18 -1.94 -4.42
C GLY A 178 8.92 -1.20 -5.73
N ILE A 179 9.97 -0.99 -6.52
CA ILE A 179 9.91 -0.21 -7.76
C ILE A 179 8.95 -0.78 -8.82
N THR A 180 8.87 -2.09 -8.99
CA THR A 180 8.00 -2.69 -10.02
C THR A 180 6.53 -2.43 -9.71
N ALA A 181 6.12 -2.69 -8.46
CA ALA A 181 4.75 -2.43 -8.02
C ALA A 181 4.40 -0.94 -8.11
N PHE A 182 5.33 -0.07 -7.66
CA PHE A 182 5.19 1.39 -7.79
C PHE A 182 4.91 1.83 -9.24
N ARG A 183 5.75 1.38 -10.18
CA ARG A 183 5.61 1.74 -11.61
C ARG A 183 4.24 1.37 -12.17
N THR A 184 3.73 0.20 -11.81
CA THR A 184 2.41 -0.27 -12.25
C THR A 184 1.28 0.48 -11.55
N ALA A 185 1.38 0.67 -10.22
CA ALA A 185 0.36 1.31 -9.41
C ALA A 185 0.08 2.75 -9.84
N PHE A 186 1.14 3.51 -10.15
CA PHE A 186 1.03 4.92 -10.52
C PHE A 186 1.15 5.17 -12.03
N GLY A 187 1.29 4.12 -12.86
CA GLY A 187 1.41 4.27 -14.31
C GLY A 187 2.70 4.96 -14.77
N LEU A 188 3.78 4.83 -14.00
CA LEU A 188 5.07 5.51 -14.23
C LEU A 188 6.20 4.53 -14.59
N PRO A 189 6.21 3.91 -15.79
CA PRO A 189 7.12 2.82 -16.14
C PRO A 189 8.62 3.18 -16.09
N LYS A 190 8.97 4.47 -16.14
CA LYS A 190 10.35 4.96 -16.19
C LYS A 190 10.92 5.39 -14.83
N SER A 191 10.11 5.39 -13.76
CA SER A 191 10.54 5.81 -12.43
C SER A 191 11.77 5.06 -11.95
N LYS A 192 12.61 5.76 -11.18
CA LYS A 192 13.83 5.24 -10.57
C LYS A 192 13.68 5.26 -9.04
N LEU A 193 14.54 4.52 -8.35
CA LEU A 193 14.60 4.55 -6.89
C LEU A 193 14.94 5.96 -6.38
N GLY A 194 14.41 6.32 -5.21
CA GLY A 194 14.59 7.63 -4.58
C GLY A 194 13.33 8.50 -4.62
N ARG A 195 13.53 9.80 -4.43
CA ARG A 195 12.46 10.81 -4.43
C ARG A 195 11.85 10.96 -5.83
N GLN A 196 10.53 11.04 -5.90
CA GLN A 196 9.77 11.19 -7.14
C GLN A 196 9.30 12.62 -7.31
N GLU A 197 9.04 13.02 -8.55
CA GLU A 197 8.36 14.26 -8.88
C GLU A 197 6.86 14.06 -8.68
N THR A 198 6.28 14.67 -7.63
CA THR A 198 4.88 14.45 -7.22
C THR A 198 3.87 14.83 -8.30
N GLY A 199 4.15 15.89 -9.07
CA GLY A 199 3.32 16.31 -10.21
C GLY A 199 3.20 15.28 -11.34
N THR A 200 4.00 14.21 -11.34
CA THR A 200 3.86 13.10 -12.30
C THR A 200 2.77 12.09 -11.92
N VAL A 201 2.31 12.09 -10.67
CA VAL A 201 1.24 11.22 -10.18
C VAL A 201 -0.06 12.01 -10.10
N VAL A 202 -1.02 11.68 -10.95
CA VAL A 202 -2.34 12.35 -10.98
C VAL A 202 -3.04 12.18 -9.63
N GLY A 203 -3.48 13.30 -9.04
CA GLY A 203 -4.19 13.33 -7.76
C GLY A 203 -3.29 13.29 -6.53
N TRP A 204 -1.97 13.19 -6.68
CA TRP A 204 -1.05 13.24 -5.55
C TRP A 204 -0.92 14.68 -4.99
N PRO A 205 -0.99 14.90 -3.66
CA PRO A 205 -0.80 16.24 -3.11
C PRO A 205 0.63 16.76 -3.27
N GLU A 206 0.79 18.00 -3.69
CA GLU A 206 2.10 18.57 -4.05
C GLU A 206 3.08 18.65 -2.87
N ASP A 207 2.57 18.84 -1.67
CA ASP A 207 3.33 19.03 -0.44
C ASP A 207 3.65 17.73 0.31
N VAL A 208 3.12 16.58 -0.14
CA VAL A 208 3.48 15.27 0.41
C VAL A 208 4.61 14.67 -0.42
N ALA A 209 5.79 14.48 0.16
CA ALA A 209 6.92 13.89 -0.56
C ALA A 209 6.63 12.42 -0.94
N LEU A 210 6.92 12.04 -2.19
CA LEU A 210 6.79 10.65 -2.65
C LEU A 210 8.17 10.03 -2.89
N TRP A 211 8.38 8.86 -2.30
CA TRP A 211 9.60 8.09 -2.43
C TRP A 211 9.29 6.66 -2.90
N VAL A 212 10.20 6.09 -3.67
CA VAL A 212 10.21 4.66 -3.96
C VAL A 212 11.54 4.07 -3.54
N VAL A 213 11.48 3.06 -2.66
CA VAL A 213 12.64 2.39 -2.10
C VAL A 213 12.72 0.94 -2.59
N PRO A 214 13.90 0.30 -2.52
CA PRO A 214 14.03 -1.10 -2.92
C PRO A 214 13.15 -2.02 -2.08
N GLN A 215 12.73 -3.15 -2.65
CA GLN A 215 12.01 -4.19 -1.92
C GLN A 215 12.97 -4.86 -0.91
N PRO A 216 12.70 -4.83 0.41
CA PRO A 216 13.57 -5.42 1.44
C PRO A 216 13.58 -6.95 1.51
N SER A 217 12.80 -7.64 0.68
CA SER A 217 12.79 -9.10 0.59
C SER A 217 14.20 -9.67 0.43
N GLY A 218 14.52 -10.75 1.15
CA GLY A 218 15.79 -11.46 1.03
C GLY A 218 16.09 -12.00 -0.38
N LEU A 219 15.07 -12.12 -1.23
CA LEU A 219 15.22 -12.50 -2.65
C LEU A 219 15.85 -11.39 -3.51
N ASN A 220 15.82 -10.14 -3.04
CA ASN A 220 16.48 -9.04 -3.71
C ASN A 220 17.99 -9.08 -3.38
N ALA A 221 18.78 -9.63 -4.29
CA ALA A 221 20.23 -9.81 -4.12
C ALA A 221 21.04 -8.51 -4.28
N HIS A 222 20.44 -7.45 -4.82
CA HIS A 222 21.10 -6.16 -5.03
C HIS A 222 21.15 -5.27 -3.78
N GLU A 223 20.45 -5.67 -2.72
CA GLU A 223 20.31 -4.89 -1.51
C GLU A 223 20.86 -5.64 -0.30
N THR A 224 21.57 -4.91 0.56
CA THR A 224 22.00 -5.37 1.89
C THR A 224 21.19 -4.64 2.96
N ILE A 225 21.40 -5.00 4.23
CA ILE A 225 20.81 -4.25 5.35
C ILE A 225 21.31 -2.79 5.32
N ASP A 226 22.60 -2.56 5.05
CA ASP A 226 23.18 -1.21 5.04
C ASP A 226 22.70 -0.35 3.86
N THR A 227 22.55 -0.93 2.66
CA THR A 227 22.05 -0.14 1.51
C THR A 227 20.58 0.26 1.69
N LEU A 228 19.76 -0.65 2.22
CA LEU A 228 18.37 -0.34 2.60
C LEU A 228 18.32 0.69 3.72
N ALA A 229 19.18 0.55 4.74
CA ALA A 229 19.24 1.48 5.85
C ALA A 229 19.60 2.90 5.40
N ALA A 230 20.55 3.03 4.48
CA ALA A 230 20.89 4.33 3.88
C ALA A 230 19.68 4.97 3.18
N LYS A 231 18.85 4.17 2.49
CA LYS A 231 17.63 4.65 1.83
C LYS A 231 16.54 5.06 2.82
N TRP A 232 16.32 4.29 3.89
CA TRP A 232 15.39 4.70 4.94
C TRP A 232 15.83 5.97 5.65
N ARG A 233 17.13 6.09 5.93
CA ARG A 233 17.72 7.29 6.53
C ARG A 233 17.56 8.51 5.60
N GLU A 234 17.82 8.34 4.30
CA GLU A 234 17.60 9.39 3.29
C GLU A 234 16.15 9.88 3.26
N VAL A 235 15.16 8.98 3.31
CA VAL A 235 13.74 9.35 3.41
C VAL A 235 13.47 10.11 4.71
N TRP A 236 13.92 9.57 5.84
CA TRP A 236 13.65 10.13 7.17
C TRP A 236 14.27 11.52 7.38
N ASP A 237 15.49 11.72 6.92
CA ASP A 237 16.18 13.01 7.05
C ASP A 237 15.60 14.08 6.09
N SER A 238 14.74 13.68 5.14
CA SER A 238 14.04 14.62 4.26
C SER A 238 12.76 15.21 4.88
N LEU A 239 12.29 14.64 6.00
CA LEU A 239 11.09 15.12 6.67
C LEU A 239 11.37 16.46 7.37
N PRO A 240 10.39 17.36 7.48
CA PRO A 240 10.50 18.56 8.31
C PRO A 240 10.92 18.20 9.74
N ALA A 241 11.70 19.09 10.37
CA ALA A 241 11.98 18.98 11.79
C ALA A 241 10.69 19.15 12.60
N GLU A 242 10.64 18.50 13.77
CA GLU A 242 9.55 18.66 14.75
C GLU A 242 9.49 20.09 15.33
#